data_AF-A0A2G6P5Z7-F1
#
_entry.id   AF-A0A2G6P5Z7-F1
#
_cell.length_a   1.000
_cell.length_b   1.000
_cell.length_c   1.000
_cell.angle_alpha   90.00
_cell.angle_beta   90.00
_cell.angle_gamma   90.00
#
_symmetry.space_group_name_H-M   'P 1'
#
loop_
_entity.id
_entity.type
_entity.pdbx_description
1 polymer ?
#
loop_
_entity_poly.entity_id
_entity_poly.type
_entity_poly.pdbx_seq_one_letter_code
_entity_poly.pdbx_strand_id
1 'polypeptide(L)'
;MKSTLILTILISLNFLLANHKQVLFLGNSYTYFNDLPSLVDSIAIKNGDSFEYESNTPGGYTLNGHLNNQTSLNLLNKINKWDSVILQEQSQLPVIEVLKETLFAKSAQSLDSIIKLNNSETTLFLTWGRRYGGVQYYNGYSSVDFIDFFHYQDSLTSSYSKVNLIIDGNLAPVGEVFREFLKQHENYPLWIEDNSHPSLEGSYLAALTIYYTLYKKEIETIFNPGIDQDIVEDMLNAIYTVMGNTDLNENQIEKSKISLYPNPFNSTLSISFDSPKTDNYRLEIRNSSGELIKSITNLKARSTIDFKNNSSGIYYISLYGKGDEYYSKKVVLIK
;
A
#
# COMPACT_ATOMS: atom_id res chain seq x y z
N MET A 1 -53.55 -27.01 -34.98
CA MET A 1 -52.21 -27.36 -34.44
C MET A 1 -51.73 -26.18 -33.62
N LYS A 2 -51.79 -26.27 -32.29
CA LYS A 2 -51.30 -25.21 -31.39
C LYS A 2 -49.85 -25.51 -31.07
N SER A 3 -48.95 -24.65 -31.51
CA SER A 3 -47.51 -24.70 -31.21
C SER A 3 -47.29 -24.10 -29.82
N THR A 4 -46.85 -24.91 -28.88
CA THR A 4 -46.46 -24.45 -27.54
C THR A 4 -44.99 -24.05 -27.58
N LEU A 5 -44.71 -22.75 -27.47
CA LEU A 5 -43.36 -22.22 -27.37
C LEU A 5 -42.86 -22.46 -25.94
N ILE A 6 -41.93 -23.40 -25.76
CA ILE A 6 -41.24 -23.60 -24.48
C ILE A 6 -40.12 -22.56 -24.40
N LEU A 7 -40.30 -21.58 -23.53
CA LEU A 7 -39.28 -20.59 -23.19
C LEU A 7 -38.36 -21.20 -22.13
N THR A 8 -37.21 -21.71 -22.55
CA THR A 8 -36.18 -22.22 -21.64
C THR A 8 -35.46 -21.04 -21.00
N ILE A 9 -35.80 -20.71 -19.76
CA ILE A 9 -35.06 -19.73 -18.95
C ILE A 9 -33.74 -20.40 -18.53
N LEU A 10 -32.64 -20.02 -19.18
CA LEU A 10 -31.29 -20.32 -18.71
C LEU A 10 -31.01 -19.44 -17.49
N ILE A 11 -31.22 -20.00 -16.30
CA ILE A 11 -30.67 -19.44 -15.07
C ILE A 11 -29.17 -19.75 -15.09
N SER A 12 -28.34 -18.77 -15.45
CA SER A 12 -26.90 -18.86 -15.21
C SER A 12 -26.69 -18.86 -13.71
N LEU A 13 -26.43 -20.04 -13.12
CA LEU A 13 -25.83 -20.13 -11.80
C LEU A 13 -24.43 -19.50 -11.90
N ASN A 14 -24.31 -18.23 -11.52
CA ASN A 14 -23.02 -17.71 -11.11
C ASN A 14 -22.69 -18.40 -9.79
N PHE A 15 -21.94 -19.49 -9.85
CA PHE A 15 -21.19 -19.92 -8.69
C PHE A 15 -20.25 -18.76 -8.35
N LEU A 16 -20.56 -18.00 -7.31
CA LEU A 16 -19.58 -17.16 -6.62
C LEU A 16 -18.54 -18.13 -6.08
N LEU A 17 -17.50 -18.39 -6.87
CA LEU A 17 -16.32 -19.05 -6.33
C LEU A 17 -15.76 -18.11 -5.26
N ALA A 18 -15.60 -18.64 -4.05
CA ALA A 18 -14.91 -17.94 -2.97
C ALA A 18 -13.57 -17.41 -3.52
N ASN A 19 -13.24 -16.15 -3.28
CA ASN A 19 -11.90 -15.69 -3.57
C ASN A 19 -10.97 -16.46 -2.62
N HIS A 20 -10.02 -17.20 -3.17
CA HIS A 20 -9.02 -17.93 -2.39
C HIS A 20 -7.76 -17.09 -2.30
N LYS A 21 -7.19 -17.01 -1.09
CA LYS A 21 -5.90 -16.37 -0.85
C LYS A 21 -5.03 -17.27 -0.01
N GLN A 22 -3.83 -17.56 -0.51
CA GLN A 22 -2.72 -18.16 0.23
C GLN A 22 -1.75 -17.07 0.64
N VAL A 23 -1.58 -16.85 1.93
CA VAL A 23 -0.79 -15.72 2.45
C VAL A 23 0.28 -16.18 3.44
N LEU A 24 1.50 -15.66 3.26
CA LEU A 24 2.58 -15.85 4.23
C LEU A 24 2.76 -14.58 5.06
N PHE A 25 2.76 -14.70 6.39
CA PHE A 25 3.12 -13.61 7.28
C PHE A 25 4.56 -13.75 7.77
N LEU A 26 5.40 -12.75 7.45
CA LEU A 26 6.72 -12.58 8.05
C LEU A 26 6.69 -11.32 8.93
N GLY A 27 6.86 -11.51 10.24
CA GLY A 27 6.76 -10.41 11.20
C GLY A 27 7.22 -10.77 12.60
N ASN A 28 6.55 -10.21 13.59
CA ASN A 28 6.88 -10.38 14.99
C ASN A 28 5.64 -10.30 15.89
N SER A 29 5.78 -9.72 17.08
CA SER A 29 4.70 -9.58 18.06
C SER A 29 3.54 -8.73 17.59
N TYR A 30 3.72 -7.81 16.65
CA TYR A 30 2.59 -7.08 16.09
C TYR A 30 1.70 -7.97 15.21
N THR A 31 2.22 -9.10 14.73
CA THR A 31 1.46 -10.11 13.99
C THR A 31 0.97 -11.26 14.88
N TYR A 32 1.78 -11.82 15.80
CA TYR A 32 1.32 -12.98 16.57
C TYR A 32 0.36 -12.62 17.72
N PHE A 33 0.34 -11.37 18.18
CA PHE A 33 -0.57 -10.98 19.27
C PHE A 33 -2.03 -11.13 18.83
N ASN A 34 -2.82 -11.76 19.70
CA ASN A 34 -4.21 -12.13 19.47
C ASN A 34 -4.43 -13.00 18.21
N ASP A 35 -3.36 -13.66 17.73
CA ASP A 35 -3.38 -14.46 16.50
C ASP A 35 -4.02 -13.71 15.32
N LEU A 36 -3.43 -12.54 14.97
CA LEU A 36 -3.95 -11.69 13.90
C LEU A 36 -4.21 -12.45 12.58
N PRO A 37 -3.34 -13.38 12.11
CA PRO A 37 -3.64 -14.17 10.92
C PRO A 37 -4.95 -14.98 11.03
N SER A 38 -5.24 -15.56 12.20
CA SER A 38 -6.50 -16.27 12.46
C SER A 38 -7.73 -15.35 12.47
N LEU A 39 -7.56 -14.09 12.92
CA LEU A 39 -8.61 -13.08 12.80
C LEU A 39 -8.91 -12.76 11.33
N VAL A 40 -7.89 -12.64 10.48
CA VAL A 40 -8.07 -12.44 9.02
C VAL A 40 -8.82 -13.62 8.40
N ASP A 41 -8.46 -14.86 8.76
CA ASP A 41 -9.17 -16.07 8.31
C ASP A 41 -10.65 -16.04 8.70
N SER A 42 -10.93 -15.72 9.97
CA SER A 42 -12.30 -15.65 10.49
C SER A 42 -13.14 -14.60 9.76
N ILE A 43 -12.56 -13.45 9.41
CA ILE A 43 -13.21 -12.40 8.60
C ILE A 43 -13.46 -12.93 7.18
N ALA A 44 -12.49 -13.59 6.55
CA ALA A 44 -12.62 -14.13 5.21
C ALA A 44 -13.73 -15.18 5.09
N ILE A 45 -13.73 -16.17 5.98
CA ILE A 45 -14.76 -17.22 6.05
C ILE A 45 -16.15 -16.58 6.22
N LYS A 46 -16.27 -15.57 7.07
CA LYS A 46 -17.55 -14.89 7.31
C LYS A 46 -18.08 -14.15 6.08
N ASN A 47 -17.19 -13.70 5.20
CA ASN A 47 -17.50 -12.99 3.96
C ASN A 47 -17.49 -13.92 2.72
N GLY A 48 -17.61 -15.24 2.93
CA GLY A 48 -17.73 -16.23 1.86
C GLY A 48 -16.45 -16.44 1.05
N ASP A 49 -15.30 -15.99 1.57
CA ASP A 49 -13.98 -16.22 0.98
C ASP A 49 -13.28 -17.42 1.65
N SER A 50 -12.10 -17.74 1.14
CA SER A 50 -11.21 -18.74 1.73
C SER A 50 -9.81 -18.16 1.91
N PHE A 51 -9.21 -18.42 3.06
CA PHE A 51 -7.92 -17.89 3.45
C PHE A 51 -7.07 -19.01 4.03
N GLU A 52 -5.92 -19.25 3.41
CA GLU A 52 -4.91 -20.18 3.91
C GLU A 52 -3.68 -19.39 4.28
N TYR A 53 -3.10 -19.65 5.44
CA TYR A 53 -1.91 -18.93 5.86
C TYR A 53 -0.85 -19.81 6.52
N GLU A 54 0.40 -19.39 6.36
CA GLU A 54 1.50 -19.78 7.24
C GLU A 54 2.12 -18.49 7.80
N SER A 55 2.80 -18.60 8.94
CA SER A 55 3.44 -17.46 9.58
C SER A 55 4.78 -17.85 10.20
N ASN A 56 5.75 -16.95 10.13
CA ASN A 56 6.93 -16.99 10.97
C ASN A 56 7.10 -15.63 11.64
N THR A 57 6.83 -15.59 12.95
CA THR A 57 6.70 -14.33 13.71
C THR A 57 7.48 -14.34 15.02
N PRO A 58 8.82 -14.46 15.02
CA PRO A 58 9.58 -14.43 16.27
C PRO A 58 9.45 -13.06 16.97
N GLY A 59 9.49 -13.03 18.30
CA GLY A 59 9.40 -11.77 19.07
C GLY A 59 10.49 -10.77 18.67
N GLY A 60 10.11 -9.52 18.43
CA GLY A 60 11.03 -8.42 18.08
C GLY A 60 11.77 -8.56 16.76
N TYR A 61 11.40 -9.51 15.90
CA TYR A 61 12.11 -9.75 14.64
C TYR A 61 12.04 -8.57 13.67
N THR A 62 13.11 -8.40 12.90
CA THR A 62 13.22 -7.40 11.84
C THR A 62 13.12 -8.07 10.47
N LEU A 63 12.84 -7.30 9.41
CA LEU A 63 12.91 -7.83 8.04
C LEU A 63 14.31 -8.37 7.71
N ASN A 64 15.36 -7.70 8.20
CA ASN A 64 16.74 -8.19 8.08
C ASN A 64 16.94 -9.54 8.81
N GLY A 65 16.25 -9.74 9.93
CA GLY A 65 16.23 -11.02 10.65
C GLY A 65 15.63 -12.13 9.78
N HIS A 66 14.53 -11.86 9.09
CA HIS A 66 13.90 -12.84 8.18
C HIS A 66 14.80 -13.24 7.01
N LEU A 67 15.62 -12.34 6.47
CA LEU A 67 16.61 -12.66 5.42
C LEU A 67 17.66 -13.69 5.85
N ASN A 68 17.90 -13.83 7.16
CA ASN A 68 18.90 -14.74 7.72
C ASN A 68 18.26 -15.91 8.49
N ASN A 69 16.94 -16.06 8.41
CA ASN A 69 16.19 -17.04 9.16
C ASN A 69 15.76 -18.20 8.25
N GLN A 70 16.30 -19.39 8.49
CA GLN A 70 16.08 -20.56 7.62
C GLN A 70 14.59 -20.92 7.47
N THR A 71 13.78 -20.76 8.53
CA THR A 71 12.33 -20.99 8.45
C THR A 71 11.68 -20.03 7.46
N SER A 72 12.00 -18.73 7.54
CA SER A 72 11.48 -17.71 6.60
C SER A 72 11.90 -18.01 5.17
N LEU A 73 13.18 -18.33 4.96
CA LEU A 73 13.71 -18.65 3.63
C LEU A 73 13.07 -19.91 3.04
N ASN A 74 12.84 -20.95 3.85
CA ASN A 74 12.15 -22.16 3.41
C ASN A 74 10.69 -21.89 3.01
N LEU A 75 9.99 -21.00 3.73
CA LEU A 75 8.63 -20.59 3.40
C LEU A 75 8.57 -19.75 2.11
N LEU A 76 9.52 -18.82 1.94
CA LEU A 76 9.64 -17.95 0.77
C LEU A 76 9.98 -18.73 -0.52
N ASN A 77 10.80 -19.78 -0.41
CA ASN A 77 11.23 -20.58 -1.56
C ASN A 77 10.16 -21.57 -2.10
N LYS A 78 8.92 -21.50 -1.60
CA LYS A 78 7.80 -22.28 -2.13
C LYS A 78 7.24 -21.59 -3.40
N ILE A 79 7.72 -22.01 -4.57
CA ILE A 79 7.32 -21.46 -5.87
C ILE A 79 5.80 -21.53 -6.07
N ASN A 80 5.17 -20.43 -6.51
CA ASN A 80 3.73 -20.32 -6.80
C ASN A 80 2.81 -20.70 -5.62
N LYS A 81 3.31 -20.71 -4.38
CA LYS A 81 2.51 -21.07 -3.21
C LYS A 81 1.69 -19.89 -2.68
N TRP A 82 2.30 -18.70 -2.64
CA TRP A 82 1.69 -17.53 -2.01
C TRP A 82 1.12 -16.59 -3.06
N ASP A 83 -0.12 -16.16 -2.85
CA ASP A 83 -0.67 -15.01 -3.58
C ASP A 83 -0.04 -13.72 -3.06
N SER A 84 0.15 -13.64 -1.73
CA SER A 84 0.77 -12.49 -1.07
C SER A 84 1.68 -12.90 0.08
N VAL A 85 2.80 -12.21 0.22
CA VAL A 85 3.66 -12.28 1.40
C VAL A 85 3.58 -10.95 2.13
N ILE A 86 3.04 -10.99 3.35
CA ILE A 86 2.91 -9.83 4.23
C ILE A 86 4.21 -9.65 5.00
N LEU A 87 4.84 -8.49 4.81
CA LEU A 87 6.09 -8.10 5.46
C LEU A 87 5.81 -7.03 6.53
N GLN A 88 6.13 -7.37 7.77
CA GLN A 88 6.01 -6.49 8.92
C GLN A 88 7.40 -6.20 9.51
N GLU A 89 7.84 -4.94 9.47
CA GLU A 89 9.11 -4.53 10.09
C GLU A 89 8.94 -4.34 11.60
N GLN A 90 10.05 -4.41 12.34
CA GLN A 90 10.07 -4.10 13.77
C GLN A 90 9.63 -2.65 14.04
N SER A 91 8.90 -2.45 15.14
CA SER A 91 8.12 -1.22 15.40
C SER A 91 8.90 0.09 15.58
N GLN A 92 10.22 0.04 15.71
CA GLN A 92 11.11 1.18 15.94
C GLN A 92 11.97 1.51 14.71
N LEU A 93 12.40 0.51 13.94
CA LEU A 93 13.31 0.73 12.80
C LEU A 93 12.79 1.74 11.78
N PRO A 94 11.50 1.71 11.36
CA PRO A 94 10.99 2.64 10.36
C PRO A 94 10.87 4.10 10.84
N VAL A 95 11.16 4.41 12.11
CA VAL A 95 11.16 5.80 12.62
C VAL A 95 12.53 6.32 13.03
N ILE A 96 13.55 5.47 13.05
CA ILE A 96 14.93 5.88 13.34
C ILE A 96 15.62 6.22 12.01
N GLU A 97 15.99 7.49 11.82
CA GLU A 97 16.36 8.04 10.51
C GLU A 97 17.46 7.25 9.79
N VAL A 98 18.52 6.88 10.49
CA VAL A 98 19.63 6.09 9.92
C VAL A 98 19.16 4.68 9.50
N LEU A 99 18.21 4.09 10.21
CA LEU A 99 17.78 2.71 10.02
C LEU A 99 16.69 2.54 8.94
N LYS A 100 15.96 3.62 8.62
CA LYS A 100 14.95 3.65 7.55
C LYS A 100 15.52 3.14 6.22
N GLU A 101 16.66 3.68 5.81
CA GLU A 101 17.30 3.31 4.55
C GLU A 101 18.26 2.12 4.72
N THR A 102 19.00 2.07 5.83
CA THR A 102 20.11 1.09 5.97
C THR A 102 19.65 -0.31 6.33
N LEU A 103 18.50 -0.45 7.01
CA LEU A 103 17.95 -1.75 7.38
C LEU A 103 16.57 -1.96 6.79
N PHE A 104 15.61 -1.06 7.03
CA PHE A 104 14.23 -1.31 6.60
C PHE A 104 14.09 -1.38 5.08
N ALA A 105 14.44 -0.30 4.35
CA ALA A 105 14.29 -0.27 2.88
C ALA A 105 15.10 -1.36 2.18
N LYS A 106 16.37 -1.54 2.55
CA LYS A 106 17.24 -2.58 1.96
C LYS A 106 16.73 -4.00 2.22
N SER A 107 16.20 -4.26 3.42
CA SER A 107 15.70 -5.58 3.77
C SER A 107 14.38 -5.87 3.06
N ALA A 108 13.49 -4.88 2.98
CA ALA A 108 12.26 -4.97 2.21
C ALA A 108 12.54 -5.23 0.72
N GLN A 109 13.46 -4.48 0.09
CA GLN A 109 13.88 -4.71 -1.30
C GLN A 109 14.44 -6.13 -1.54
N SER A 110 15.25 -6.63 -0.60
CA SER A 110 15.84 -7.96 -0.71
C SER A 110 14.79 -9.06 -0.58
N LEU A 111 13.86 -8.92 0.37
CA LEU A 111 12.74 -9.84 0.52
C LEU A 111 11.80 -9.78 -0.68
N ASP A 112 11.43 -8.58 -1.16
CA ASP A 112 10.60 -8.38 -2.34
C ASP A 112 11.19 -9.09 -3.57
N SER A 113 12.50 -8.99 -3.76
CA SER A 113 13.20 -9.69 -4.85
C SER A 113 12.99 -11.21 -4.76
N ILE A 114 13.10 -11.80 -3.56
CA ILE A 114 12.87 -13.25 -3.35
C ILE A 114 11.39 -13.60 -3.58
N ILE A 115 10.47 -12.78 -3.08
CA ILE A 115 9.02 -12.97 -3.19
C ILE A 115 8.60 -12.98 -4.67
N LYS A 116 9.03 -11.98 -5.44
CA LYS A 116 8.72 -11.87 -6.88
C LYS A 116 9.36 -12.96 -7.72
N LEU A 117 10.56 -13.42 -7.37
CA LEU A 117 11.18 -14.58 -8.03
C LEU A 117 10.36 -15.87 -7.86
N ASN A 118 9.51 -15.95 -6.84
CA ASN A 118 8.59 -17.07 -6.59
C ASN A 118 7.16 -16.81 -7.10
N ASN A 119 6.96 -15.76 -7.91
CA ASN A 119 5.68 -15.30 -8.47
C ASN A 119 4.61 -14.93 -7.43
N SER A 120 5.05 -14.40 -6.29
CA SER A 120 4.16 -13.88 -5.24
C SER A 120 4.17 -12.35 -5.23
N GLU A 121 3.12 -11.74 -4.69
CA GLU A 121 3.09 -10.29 -4.45
C GLU A 121 3.61 -9.95 -3.04
N THR A 122 4.26 -8.80 -2.91
CA THR A 122 4.66 -8.28 -1.60
C THR A 122 3.59 -7.33 -1.07
N THR A 123 3.17 -7.51 0.19
CA THR A 123 2.32 -6.55 0.91
C THR A 123 3.06 -6.04 2.15
N LEU A 124 3.31 -4.74 2.24
CA LEU A 124 3.85 -4.13 3.45
C LEU A 124 2.74 -3.93 4.48
N PHE A 125 2.96 -4.40 5.70
CA PHE A 125 2.10 -4.10 6.84
C PHE A 125 2.59 -2.80 7.49
N LEU A 126 1.96 -1.67 7.12
CA LEU A 126 2.22 -0.37 7.72
C LEU A 126 1.70 -0.37 9.15
N THR A 127 2.62 -0.51 10.09
CA THR A 127 2.33 -0.61 11.53
C THR A 127 1.84 0.72 12.11
N TRP A 128 1.42 0.67 13.37
CA TRP A 128 0.94 1.83 14.12
C TRP A 128 2.01 2.45 15.03
N GLY A 129 1.85 3.74 15.30
CA GLY A 129 2.65 4.48 16.28
C GLY A 129 2.43 4.01 17.72
N ARG A 130 3.34 4.39 18.63
CA ARG A 130 3.18 4.18 20.07
C ARG A 130 2.05 5.06 20.59
N ARG A 131 1.24 4.58 21.54
CA ARG A 131 0.06 5.30 22.06
C ARG A 131 0.36 6.75 22.47
N TYR A 132 1.51 6.97 23.12
CA TYR A 132 1.95 8.27 23.64
C TYR A 132 3.21 8.80 22.94
N GLY A 133 3.56 8.28 21.76
CA GLY A 133 4.80 8.67 21.09
C GLY A 133 6.07 8.24 21.84
N GLY A 134 6.99 9.17 22.06
CA GLY A 134 8.27 8.99 22.76
C GLY A 134 9.44 8.58 21.86
N VAL A 135 10.66 8.84 22.35
CA VAL A 135 11.91 8.46 21.68
C VAL A 135 12.05 6.95 21.55
N GLN A 136 12.44 6.49 20.35
CA GLN A 136 12.76 5.09 20.08
C GLN A 136 14.26 4.90 20.00
N TYR A 137 14.73 3.75 20.51
CA TYR A 137 16.13 3.39 20.53
C TYR A 137 16.35 2.00 19.94
N TYR A 138 17.34 1.88 19.06
CA TYR A 138 17.76 0.60 18.51
C TYR A 138 19.25 0.64 18.18
N ASN A 139 20.03 -0.31 18.73
CA ASN A 139 21.47 -0.45 18.50
C ASN A 139 22.28 0.86 18.59
N GLY A 140 21.98 1.70 19.58
CA GLY A 140 22.69 2.96 19.82
C GLY A 140 22.24 4.14 18.96
N TYR A 141 21.27 3.94 18.06
CA TYR A 141 20.59 5.02 17.34
C TYR A 141 19.27 5.39 18.02
N SER A 142 18.86 6.65 17.88
CA SER A 142 17.59 7.16 18.40
C SER A 142 16.76 7.87 17.32
N SER A 143 15.44 7.85 17.47
CA SER A 143 14.55 8.72 16.72
C SER A 143 14.52 10.13 17.30
N VAL A 144 13.72 11.01 16.68
CA VAL A 144 13.23 12.21 17.37
C VAL A 144 12.30 11.81 18.53
N ASP A 145 12.01 12.77 19.40
CA ASP A 145 10.99 12.61 20.44
C ASP A 145 9.60 12.88 19.86
N PHE A 146 8.80 11.83 19.71
CA PHE A 146 7.43 11.95 19.19
C PHE A 146 6.50 12.41 20.30
N ILE A 147 5.67 13.42 20.02
CA ILE A 147 4.81 14.05 21.04
C ILE A 147 3.62 13.15 21.40
N ASP A 148 3.12 12.40 20.42
CA ASP A 148 1.96 11.53 20.55
C ASP A 148 1.96 10.44 19.46
N PHE A 149 0.88 9.67 19.41
CA PHE A 149 0.63 8.70 18.36
C PHE A 149 0.66 9.31 16.95
N PHE A 150 0.04 10.48 16.74
CA PHE A 150 -0.13 11.08 15.41
C PHE A 150 1.20 11.51 14.80
N HIS A 151 2.07 12.17 15.59
CA HIS A 151 3.41 12.56 15.17
C HIS A 151 4.29 11.32 14.89
N TYR A 152 4.16 10.26 15.69
CA TYR A 152 4.84 8.99 15.41
C TYR A 152 4.34 8.39 14.09
N GLN A 153 3.03 8.35 13.89
CA GLN A 153 2.40 7.77 12.71
C GLN A 153 2.80 8.48 11.42
N ASP A 154 3.02 9.80 11.44
CA ASP A 154 3.55 10.54 10.29
C ASP A 154 4.91 9.99 9.81
N SER A 155 5.81 9.68 10.74
CA SER A 155 7.11 9.11 10.39
C SER A 155 6.99 7.68 9.85
N LEU A 156 6.13 6.85 10.46
CA LEU A 156 5.88 5.50 9.95
C LEU A 156 5.33 5.56 8.53
N THR A 157 4.29 6.35 8.31
CA THR A 157 3.61 6.43 7.01
C THR A 157 4.53 6.97 5.93
N SER A 158 5.35 7.98 6.22
CA SER A 158 6.37 8.45 5.27
C SER A 158 7.37 7.35 4.91
N SER A 159 7.86 6.60 5.90
CA SER A 159 8.85 5.55 5.68
C SER A 159 8.30 4.36 4.91
N TYR A 160 7.14 3.84 5.33
CA TYR A 160 6.48 2.73 4.62
C TYR A 160 6.07 3.13 3.20
N SER A 161 5.58 4.36 2.97
CA SER A 161 5.22 4.84 1.62
C SER A 161 6.43 4.91 0.70
N LYS A 162 7.57 5.40 1.21
CA LYS A 162 8.83 5.40 0.45
C LYS A 162 9.29 4.00 0.08
N VAL A 163 9.26 3.07 1.04
CA VAL A 163 9.63 1.66 0.78
C VAL A 163 8.65 1.01 -0.20
N ASN A 164 7.35 1.28 -0.08
CA ASN A 164 6.36 0.75 -1.01
C ASN A 164 6.59 1.23 -2.45
N LEU A 165 6.93 2.51 -2.64
CA LEU A 165 7.29 3.07 -3.96
C LEU A 165 8.55 2.44 -4.54
N ILE A 166 9.48 2.03 -3.69
CA ILE A 166 10.74 1.40 -4.08
C ILE A 166 10.51 -0.04 -4.54
N ILE A 167 9.71 -0.80 -3.79
CA ILE A 167 9.47 -2.21 -4.08
C ILE A 167 8.28 -2.43 -5.03
N ASP A 168 7.48 -1.41 -5.34
CA ASP A 168 6.29 -1.54 -6.18
C ASP A 168 5.36 -2.68 -5.71
N GLY A 169 5.02 -2.63 -4.41
CA GLY A 169 4.20 -3.63 -3.72
C GLY A 169 2.84 -3.07 -3.28
N ASN A 170 2.06 -3.92 -2.63
CA ASN A 170 0.84 -3.53 -1.94
C ASN A 170 1.15 -2.98 -0.54
N LEU A 171 0.26 -2.15 0.00
CA LEU A 171 0.40 -1.58 1.34
C LEU A 171 -0.91 -1.79 2.11
N ALA A 172 -0.83 -2.45 3.27
CA ALA A 172 -1.92 -2.53 4.24
C ALA A 172 -1.77 -1.38 5.26
N PRO A 173 -2.56 -0.29 5.18
CA PRO A 173 -2.31 0.97 5.89
C PRO A 173 -2.85 0.97 7.33
N VAL A 174 -2.54 -0.05 8.12
CA VAL A 174 -3.15 -0.25 9.46
C VAL A 174 -2.95 0.94 10.38
N GLY A 175 -1.75 1.51 10.45
CA GLY A 175 -1.49 2.68 11.28
C GLY A 175 -2.28 3.93 10.87
N GLU A 176 -2.61 4.09 9.59
CA GLU A 176 -3.47 5.18 9.11
C GLU A 176 -4.95 4.91 9.42
N VAL A 177 -5.39 3.65 9.39
CA VAL A 177 -6.73 3.27 9.85
C VAL A 177 -6.88 3.53 11.35
N PHE A 178 -5.87 3.19 12.16
CA PHE A 178 -5.83 3.56 13.58
C PHE A 178 -5.95 5.07 13.75
N ARG A 179 -5.20 5.85 12.96
CA ARG A 179 -5.25 7.31 12.98
C ARG A 179 -6.64 7.84 12.68
N GLU A 180 -7.30 7.33 11.65
CA GLU A 180 -8.63 7.76 11.27
C GLU A 180 -9.66 7.43 12.35
N PHE A 181 -9.62 6.21 12.88
CA PHE A 181 -10.49 5.78 13.97
C PHE A 181 -10.32 6.63 15.24
N LEU A 182 -9.07 6.90 15.65
CA LEU A 182 -8.78 7.66 16.86
C LEU A 182 -9.13 9.14 16.79
N LYS A 183 -9.36 9.72 15.60
CA LYS A 183 -9.92 11.08 15.47
C LYS A 183 -11.33 11.17 16.05
N GLN A 184 -12.08 10.07 16.04
CA GLN A 184 -13.46 10.00 16.51
C GLN A 184 -13.57 9.30 17.87
N HIS A 185 -12.63 8.41 18.19
CA HIS A 185 -12.59 7.63 19.44
C HIS A 185 -11.32 7.92 20.24
N GLU A 186 -11.22 9.14 20.77
CA GLU A 186 -10.06 9.54 21.55
C GLU A 186 -9.84 8.56 22.72
N ASN A 187 -8.60 8.14 22.94
CA ASN A 187 -8.20 7.22 24.01
C ASN A 187 -8.78 5.80 23.94
N TYR A 188 -9.44 5.41 22.84
CA TYR A 188 -9.91 4.04 22.67
C TYR A 188 -8.76 3.02 22.80
N PRO A 189 -8.93 1.92 23.55
CA PRO A 189 -7.82 1.03 23.91
C PRO A 189 -7.42 0.11 22.76
N LEU A 190 -6.74 0.65 21.73
CA LEU A 190 -6.13 -0.16 20.65
C LEU A 190 -4.79 -0.81 21.06
N TRP A 191 -4.29 -0.47 22.24
CA TRP A 191 -3.05 -0.99 22.82
C TRP A 191 -3.31 -1.62 24.18
N ILE A 192 -2.47 -2.58 24.55
CA ILE A 192 -2.34 -3.02 25.94
C ILE A 192 -1.53 -2.00 26.76
N GLU A 193 -1.34 -2.30 28.06
CA GLU A 193 -0.70 -1.40 29.04
C GLU A 193 0.71 -0.91 28.66
N ASP A 194 1.42 -1.65 27.81
CA ASP A 194 2.76 -1.28 27.36
C ASP A 194 2.79 -0.21 26.26
N ASN A 195 1.63 0.27 25.83
CA ASN A 195 1.46 1.36 24.87
C ASN A 195 2.04 1.06 23.47
N SER A 196 2.23 -0.22 23.15
CA SER A 196 2.86 -0.70 21.92
C SER A 196 2.14 -1.89 21.30
N HIS A 197 1.99 -2.97 22.06
CA HIS A 197 1.37 -4.18 21.56
C HIS A 197 -0.15 -3.98 21.47
N PRO A 198 -0.79 -4.61 20.48
CA PRO A 198 -2.21 -4.40 20.24
C PRO A 198 -3.04 -5.07 21.32
N SER A 199 -4.13 -4.42 21.72
CA SER A 199 -5.26 -5.09 22.37
C SER A 199 -5.98 -6.01 21.36
N LEU A 200 -7.02 -6.73 21.80
CA LEU A 200 -7.85 -7.50 20.87
C LEU A 200 -8.48 -6.58 19.81
N GLU A 201 -8.96 -5.41 20.23
CA GLU A 201 -9.53 -4.38 19.37
C GLU A 201 -8.50 -3.85 18.36
N GLY A 202 -7.26 -3.63 18.80
CA GLY A 202 -6.17 -3.25 17.90
C GLY A 202 -5.84 -4.32 16.86
N SER A 203 -5.70 -5.58 17.29
CA SER A 203 -5.42 -6.70 16.36
C SER A 203 -6.59 -6.92 15.40
N TYR A 204 -7.83 -6.74 15.87
CA TYR A 204 -9.01 -6.89 15.03
C TYR A 204 -9.13 -5.79 13.97
N LEU A 205 -8.89 -4.51 14.34
CA LEU A 205 -8.84 -3.41 13.37
C LEU A 205 -7.73 -3.62 12.32
N ALA A 206 -6.58 -4.13 12.75
CA ALA A 206 -5.50 -4.52 11.84
C ALA A 206 -5.91 -5.67 10.90
N ALA A 207 -6.60 -6.69 11.41
CA ALA A 207 -7.09 -7.82 10.63
C ALA A 207 -8.13 -7.39 9.59
N LEU A 208 -9.11 -6.54 9.95
CA LEU A 208 -10.09 -5.97 9.02
C LEU A 208 -9.39 -5.19 7.88
N THR A 209 -8.38 -4.38 8.23
CA THR A 209 -7.61 -3.61 7.26
C THR A 209 -6.85 -4.54 6.29
N ILE A 210 -6.16 -5.55 6.82
CA ILE A 210 -5.39 -6.51 6.01
C ILE A 210 -6.32 -7.32 5.10
N TYR A 211 -7.46 -7.78 5.62
CA TYR A 211 -8.47 -8.45 4.81
C TYR A 211 -8.92 -7.57 3.64
N TYR A 212 -9.31 -6.32 3.91
CA TYR A 212 -9.72 -5.39 2.85
C TYR A 212 -8.60 -5.16 1.83
N THR A 213 -7.34 -5.01 2.26
CA THR A 213 -6.18 -4.88 1.34
C THR A 213 -6.01 -6.10 0.43
N LEU A 214 -6.16 -7.31 0.96
CA LEU A 214 -5.93 -8.54 0.20
C LEU A 214 -7.05 -8.87 -0.79
N TYR A 215 -8.30 -8.64 -0.39
CA TYR A 215 -9.48 -9.00 -1.18
C TYR A 215 -10.04 -7.84 -2.01
N LYS A 216 -9.68 -6.60 -1.69
CA LYS A 216 -10.13 -5.37 -2.37
C LYS A 216 -11.65 -5.31 -2.53
N LYS A 217 -12.38 -5.72 -1.49
CA LYS A 217 -13.84 -5.72 -1.44
C LYS A 217 -14.35 -5.29 -0.07
N GLU A 218 -15.57 -4.78 -0.06
CA GLU A 218 -16.27 -4.42 1.17
C GLU A 218 -16.52 -5.64 2.06
N ILE A 219 -16.53 -5.40 3.37
CA ILE A 219 -16.86 -6.40 4.38
C ILE A 219 -18.37 -6.35 4.57
N GLU A 220 -19.07 -7.28 3.91
CA GLU A 220 -20.53 -7.36 3.93
C GLU A 220 -21.06 -7.97 5.22
N THR A 221 -20.31 -8.92 5.80
CA THR A 221 -20.71 -9.62 7.02
C THR A 221 -19.63 -9.52 8.09
N ILE A 222 -20.02 -9.00 9.25
CA ILE A 222 -19.13 -8.78 10.38
C ILE A 222 -18.86 -10.10 11.12
N PHE A 223 -17.59 -10.49 11.22
CA PHE A 223 -17.11 -11.44 12.22
C PHE A 223 -16.72 -10.64 13.47
N ASN A 224 -17.44 -10.75 14.58
CA ASN A 224 -17.17 -9.96 15.78
C ASN A 224 -16.55 -10.84 16.89
N PRO A 225 -15.30 -10.59 17.33
CA PRO A 225 -14.64 -11.37 18.37
C PRO A 225 -15.06 -10.99 19.81
N GLY A 226 -16.16 -10.24 19.98
CA GLY A 226 -16.67 -9.78 21.28
C GLY A 226 -16.49 -8.29 21.55
N ILE A 227 -16.27 -7.49 20.50
CA ILE A 227 -16.17 -6.04 20.51
C ILE A 227 -17.59 -5.45 20.38
N ASP A 228 -17.84 -4.27 20.94
CA ASP A 228 -19.12 -3.60 20.75
C ASP A 228 -19.42 -3.37 19.26
N GLN A 229 -20.66 -3.64 18.83
CA GLN A 229 -21.00 -3.62 17.40
C GLN A 229 -20.84 -2.22 16.79
N ASP A 230 -21.23 -1.17 17.50
CA ASP A 230 -21.15 0.21 17.00
C ASP A 230 -19.66 0.57 16.75
N ILE A 231 -18.78 0.12 17.64
CA ILE A 231 -17.33 0.28 17.44
C ILE A 231 -16.83 -0.46 16.20
N VAL A 232 -17.31 -1.67 15.94
CA VAL A 232 -16.90 -2.41 14.73
C VAL A 232 -17.37 -1.69 13.47
N GLU A 233 -18.56 -1.11 13.47
CA GLU A 233 -19.06 -0.29 12.36
C GLU A 233 -18.19 0.97 12.15
N ASP A 234 -17.78 1.64 13.23
CA ASP A 234 -16.86 2.79 13.16
C ASP A 234 -15.45 2.41 12.67
N MET A 235 -14.96 1.22 13.05
CA MET A 235 -13.73 0.65 12.51
C MET A 235 -13.80 0.44 11.00
N LEU A 236 -14.91 -0.10 10.48
CA LEU A 236 -15.13 -0.28 9.05
C LEU A 236 -15.20 1.08 8.33
N ASN A 237 -15.88 2.08 8.91
CA ASN A 237 -15.93 3.43 8.36
C ASN A 237 -14.54 4.07 8.25
N ALA A 238 -13.68 3.88 9.26
CA ALA A 238 -12.30 4.33 9.22
C ALA A 238 -11.51 3.64 8.09
N ILE A 239 -11.69 2.32 7.90
CA ILE A 239 -11.08 1.58 6.79
C ILE A 239 -11.54 2.16 5.45
N TYR A 240 -12.84 2.31 5.22
CA TYR A 240 -13.34 2.81 3.94
C TYR A 240 -12.93 4.25 3.67
N THR A 241 -12.80 5.08 4.71
CA THR A 241 -12.30 6.45 4.59
C THR A 241 -10.83 6.46 4.16
N VAL A 242 -9.98 5.65 4.80
CA VAL A 242 -8.56 5.56 4.43
C VAL A 242 -8.40 4.92 3.05
N MET A 243 -9.08 3.78 2.82
CA MET A 243 -8.93 3.00 1.60
C MET A 243 -9.56 3.69 0.38
N GLY A 244 -10.69 4.37 0.54
CA GLY A 244 -11.27 5.21 -0.51
C GLY A 244 -10.38 6.40 -0.86
N ASN A 245 -9.66 6.96 0.12
CA ASN A 245 -8.64 7.99 -0.14
C ASN A 245 -7.36 7.39 -0.75
N THR A 246 -7.01 6.13 -0.46
CA THR A 246 -5.91 5.43 -1.15
C THR A 246 -6.29 5.00 -2.56
N ASP A 247 -7.56 4.72 -2.85
CA ASP A 247 -8.07 4.46 -4.20
C ASP A 247 -8.18 5.77 -5.01
N LEU A 248 -8.42 6.89 -4.34
CA LEU A 248 -8.17 8.23 -4.90
C LEU A 248 -6.67 8.51 -5.09
N ASN A 249 -5.77 7.80 -4.39
CA ASN A 249 -4.34 7.71 -4.75
C ASN A 249 -4.04 6.60 -5.79
N GLU A 250 -4.92 5.63 -6.04
CA GLU A 250 -4.89 4.80 -7.26
C GLU A 250 -5.27 5.63 -8.51
N ASN A 251 -5.97 6.75 -8.36
CA ASN A 251 -5.99 7.79 -9.42
C ASN A 251 -4.62 8.49 -9.60
N GLN A 252 -3.66 8.31 -8.67
CA GLN A 252 -2.23 8.51 -8.94
C GLN A 252 -1.53 7.25 -9.47
N ILE A 253 -2.14 6.06 -9.42
CA ILE A 253 -1.67 4.87 -10.15
C ILE A 253 -2.14 4.93 -11.61
N GLU A 254 -3.21 5.65 -11.97
CA GLU A 254 -3.38 6.08 -13.38
C GLU A 254 -2.22 7.00 -13.85
N LYS A 255 -1.55 7.72 -12.93
CA LYS A 255 -0.30 8.46 -13.23
C LYS A 255 0.93 7.55 -13.41
N SER A 256 0.90 6.29 -12.98
CA SER A 256 2.02 5.34 -13.14
C SER A 256 2.15 4.76 -14.55
N LYS A 257 1.15 4.96 -15.42
CA LYS A 257 1.26 4.61 -16.85
C LYS A 257 1.95 5.69 -17.68
N ILE A 258 2.26 6.87 -17.11
CA ILE A 258 2.91 7.98 -17.81
C ILE A 258 4.42 7.97 -17.56
N SER A 259 5.19 7.58 -18.57
CA SER A 259 6.65 7.56 -18.56
C SER A 259 7.24 8.80 -19.25
N LEU A 260 8.20 9.45 -18.59
CA LEU A 260 9.03 10.52 -19.15
C LEU A 260 10.50 10.09 -19.09
N TYR A 261 11.13 9.91 -20.26
CA TYR A 261 12.50 9.41 -20.33
C TYR A 261 13.28 9.95 -21.55
N PRO A 262 14.62 10.03 -21.46
CA PRO A 262 15.40 9.92 -20.22
C PRO A 262 15.12 11.11 -19.27
N ASN A 263 15.47 11.01 -17.99
CA ASN A 263 15.47 12.14 -17.07
C ASN A 263 16.58 11.93 -16.01
N PRO A 264 17.66 12.73 -15.97
CA PRO A 264 17.93 13.90 -16.82
C PRO A 264 18.02 13.56 -18.32
N PHE A 265 17.78 14.54 -19.19
CA PHE A 265 17.81 14.36 -20.65
C PHE A 265 18.69 15.39 -21.36
N ASN A 266 19.16 15.04 -22.56
CA ASN A 266 19.86 15.95 -23.46
C ASN A 266 19.05 16.14 -24.75
N SER A 267 18.61 17.38 -25.01
CA SER A 267 17.92 17.85 -26.21
C SER A 267 16.53 17.27 -26.52
N THR A 268 16.19 16.05 -26.12
CA THR A 268 14.87 15.44 -26.35
C THR A 268 14.36 14.67 -25.14
N LEU A 269 13.03 14.66 -24.96
CA LEU A 269 12.34 13.94 -23.90
C LEU A 269 11.19 13.14 -24.51
N SER A 270 11.14 11.84 -24.25
CA SER A 270 10.05 10.97 -24.71
C SER A 270 8.97 10.88 -23.63
N ILE A 271 7.71 10.98 -24.05
CA ILE A 271 6.54 10.72 -23.22
C ILE A 271 5.79 9.50 -23.77
N SER A 272 5.44 8.56 -22.88
CA SER A 272 4.59 7.41 -23.18
C SER A 272 3.49 7.31 -22.13
N PHE A 273 2.24 7.08 -22.54
CA PHE A 273 1.13 6.84 -21.64
C PHE A 273 0.07 5.92 -22.25
N ASP A 274 -0.57 5.10 -21.43
CA ASP A 274 -1.72 4.30 -21.85
C ASP A 274 -2.98 5.17 -21.84
N SER A 275 -3.69 5.19 -22.97
CA SER A 275 -4.85 6.08 -23.13
C SER A 275 -6.16 5.37 -22.78
N PRO A 276 -6.89 5.79 -21.73
CA PRO A 276 -8.30 5.46 -21.60
C PRO A 276 -9.12 6.34 -22.55
N LYS A 277 -9.47 5.80 -23.73
CA LYS A 277 -10.63 6.19 -24.57
C LYS A 277 -10.91 7.70 -24.76
N THR A 278 -9.89 8.55 -24.91
CA THR A 278 -10.06 9.94 -25.38
C THR A 278 -8.92 10.33 -26.33
N ASP A 279 -9.22 11.13 -27.36
CA ASP A 279 -8.26 11.47 -28.41
C ASP A 279 -7.56 12.84 -28.22
N ASN A 280 -7.91 13.59 -27.15
CA ASN A 280 -7.53 15.00 -27.01
C ASN A 280 -6.73 15.27 -25.73
N TYR A 281 -5.45 14.89 -25.71
CA TYR A 281 -4.51 15.25 -24.64
C TYR A 281 -3.77 16.56 -24.96
N ARG A 282 -3.49 17.34 -23.92
CA ARG A 282 -2.66 18.55 -24.00
C ARG A 282 -1.47 18.44 -23.06
N LEU A 283 -0.27 18.72 -23.57
CA LEU A 283 0.94 18.84 -22.76
C LEU A 283 1.29 20.32 -22.57
N GLU A 284 1.62 20.72 -21.35
CA GLU A 284 2.25 22.01 -21.05
C GLU A 284 3.65 21.80 -20.47
N ILE A 285 4.57 22.66 -20.89
CA ILE A 285 5.96 22.66 -20.43
C ILE A 285 6.25 24.03 -19.84
N ARG A 286 6.61 24.06 -18.56
CA ARG A 286 6.95 25.28 -17.83
C ARG A 286 8.39 25.23 -17.35
N ASN A 287 9.06 26.38 -17.30
CA ASN A 287 10.38 26.48 -16.66
C ASN A 287 10.24 26.60 -15.13
N SER A 288 11.36 26.73 -14.42
CA SER A 288 11.38 26.83 -12.96
C SER A 288 10.73 28.10 -12.38
N SER A 289 10.53 29.15 -13.18
CA SER A 289 9.79 30.36 -12.78
C SER A 289 8.29 30.26 -13.07
N GLY A 290 7.81 29.15 -13.63
CA GLY A 290 6.40 28.91 -13.97
C GLY A 290 5.97 29.45 -15.33
N GLU A 291 6.89 30.03 -16.10
CA GLU A 291 6.63 30.53 -17.46
C GLU A 291 6.32 29.36 -18.41
N LEU A 292 5.27 29.50 -19.21
CA LEU A 292 4.89 28.52 -20.22
C LEU A 292 5.83 28.61 -21.42
N ILE A 293 6.64 27.56 -21.60
CA ILE A 293 7.61 27.44 -22.68
C ILE A 293 6.99 26.83 -23.93
N LYS A 294 6.10 25.86 -23.76
CA LYS A 294 5.46 25.15 -24.88
C LYS A 294 4.13 24.52 -24.45
N SER A 295 3.16 24.53 -25.36
CA SER A 295 1.92 23.77 -25.24
C SER A 295 1.72 22.91 -26.50
N ILE A 296 1.37 21.64 -26.32
CA ILE A 296 1.14 20.68 -27.41
C ILE A 296 -0.26 20.10 -27.24
N THR A 297 -1.17 20.40 -28.15
CA THR A 297 -2.54 19.83 -28.18
C THR A 297 -2.59 18.57 -29.06
N ASN A 298 -3.56 17.70 -28.81
CA ASN A 298 -3.74 16.41 -29.51
C ASN A 298 -2.48 15.52 -29.42
N LEU A 299 -1.86 15.51 -28.23
CA LEU A 299 -0.66 14.73 -27.96
C LEU A 299 -0.96 13.24 -28.11
N LYS A 300 -0.14 12.54 -28.90
CA LYS A 300 -0.25 11.08 -29.04
C LYS A 300 0.33 10.40 -27.80
N ALA A 301 -0.27 9.25 -27.45
CA ALA A 301 0.15 8.34 -26.39
C ALA A 301 1.66 8.09 -26.33
N ARG A 302 2.34 8.09 -27.48
CA ARG A 302 3.81 8.04 -27.58
C ARG A 302 4.29 9.21 -28.42
N SER A 303 5.06 10.11 -27.82
CA SER A 303 5.56 11.32 -28.48
C SER A 303 6.96 11.66 -28.00
N THR A 304 7.77 12.29 -28.86
CA THR A 304 9.07 12.85 -28.48
C THR A 304 9.01 14.36 -28.55
N ILE A 305 9.50 15.01 -27.50
CA ILE A 305 9.49 16.45 -27.33
C ILE A 305 10.91 16.98 -27.53
N ASP A 306 11.06 17.94 -28.44
CA ASP A 306 12.34 18.59 -28.73
C ASP A 306 12.55 19.83 -27.82
N PHE A 307 13.73 19.89 -27.20
CA PHE A 307 14.27 20.93 -26.33
C PHE A 307 15.61 21.51 -26.83
N LYS A 308 16.02 21.24 -28.08
CA LYS A 308 17.32 21.70 -28.64
C LYS A 308 17.56 23.20 -28.46
N ASN A 309 16.52 24.02 -28.56
CA ASN A 309 16.61 25.48 -28.46
C ASN A 309 16.33 26.02 -27.05
N ASN A 310 16.14 25.15 -26.05
CA ASN A 310 15.82 25.54 -24.68
C ASN A 310 17.07 25.55 -23.79
N SER A 311 17.14 26.43 -22.80
CA SER A 311 18.29 26.52 -21.88
C SER A 311 18.33 25.34 -20.91
N SER A 312 19.52 24.87 -20.53
CA SER A 312 19.68 23.86 -19.47
C SER A 312 18.99 24.32 -18.18
N GLY A 313 18.37 23.39 -17.46
CA GLY A 313 17.64 23.73 -16.24
C GLY A 313 16.48 22.79 -15.93
N ILE A 314 15.68 23.19 -14.94
CA ILE A 314 14.51 22.45 -14.46
C ILE A 314 13.29 22.87 -15.27
N TYR A 315 12.53 21.87 -15.73
CA TYR A 315 11.24 22.05 -16.37
C TYR A 315 10.17 21.22 -15.64
N TYR A 316 8.94 21.70 -15.67
CA TYR A 316 7.75 21.00 -15.20
C TYR A 316 6.89 20.65 -16.41
N ILE A 317 6.56 19.37 -16.54
CA ILE A 317 5.75 18.82 -17.62
C ILE A 317 4.39 18.45 -17.04
N SER A 318 3.34 19.12 -17.49
CA SER A 318 1.96 18.83 -17.09
C SER A 318 1.16 18.26 -18.27
N LEU A 319 0.52 17.11 -18.09
CA LEU A 319 -0.39 16.48 -19.06
C LEU A 319 -1.83 16.71 -18.62
N TYR A 320 -2.67 17.11 -19.56
CA TYR A 320 -4.10 17.35 -19.38
C TYR A 320 -4.90 16.46 -20.32
N GLY A 321 -6.05 15.96 -19.85
CA GLY A 321 -7.07 15.24 -20.63
C GLY A 321 -8.43 15.81 -20.25
N LYS A 322 -9.40 15.90 -21.19
CA LYS A 322 -10.76 16.40 -20.90
C LYS A 322 -10.87 17.77 -20.15
N GLY A 323 -9.80 18.54 -20.03
CA GLY A 323 -9.76 19.82 -19.31
C GLY A 323 -9.05 19.78 -17.95
N ASP A 324 -8.89 18.59 -17.37
CA ASP A 324 -8.27 18.39 -16.05
C ASP A 324 -6.78 18.06 -16.18
N GLU A 325 -5.98 18.38 -15.15
CA GLU A 325 -4.57 18.00 -15.07
C GLU A 325 -4.42 16.55 -14.60
N TYR A 326 -3.98 15.68 -15.50
CA TYR A 326 -3.80 14.25 -15.24
C TYR A 326 -2.45 13.96 -14.61
N TYR A 327 -1.41 14.73 -14.87
CA TYR A 327 -0.05 14.41 -14.45
C TYR A 327 0.83 15.64 -14.45
N SER A 328 1.72 15.74 -13.46
CA SER A 328 2.81 16.71 -13.48
C SER A 328 4.11 16.05 -13.02
N LYS A 329 5.22 16.32 -13.71
CA LYS A 329 6.54 15.84 -13.30
C LYS A 329 7.64 16.84 -13.60
N LYS A 330 8.60 16.89 -12.67
CA LYS A 330 9.86 17.62 -12.80
C LYS A 330 10.82 16.83 -13.68
N VAL A 331 11.40 17.50 -14.68
CA VAL A 331 12.46 16.97 -15.55
C VAL A 331 13.65 17.92 -15.63
N VAL A 332 14.83 17.39 -15.91
CA VAL A 332 16.09 18.15 -15.91
C VAL A 332 16.74 18.05 -17.28
N LEU A 333 16.86 19.20 -17.97
CA LEU A 333 17.61 19.32 -19.21
C LEU A 333 19.08 19.61 -18.89
N ILE A 334 19.95 18.68 -19.29
CA ILE A 334 21.41 18.79 -19.22
C ILE A 334 21.95 18.86 -20.66
N LYS A 335 22.36 20.05 -21.11
CA LYS A 335 23.05 20.20 -22.40
C LYS A 335 24.53 19.88 -22.27
#